data_AF-A0A7Y2BWQ0-F1
#
_entry.id   AF-A0A7Y2BWQ0-F1
#
_cell.length_a   1.000
_cell.length_b   1.000
_cell.length_c   1.000
_cell.angle_alpha   90.00
_cell.angle_beta   90.00
_cell.angle_gamma   90.00
#
_symmetry.space_group_name_H-M   'P 1'
#
loop_
_entity.id
_entity.type
_entity.pdbx_description
1 polymer ?
#
loop_
_entity_poly.entity_id
_entity_poly.type
_entity_poly.pdbx_seq_one_letter_code
_entity_poly.pdbx_strand_id
1 'polypeptide(L)'
;MEFKENIQLAKKLNKWAYVLSVVILLTVVMMRRISIDVPFDTTMLPAAYSILNVLTGIILIYALLKVKAGQIEKHKKAIILAMGTSAVFLVLYVLYHITNDPVLYCKEGSMRIVYFVILISHIVAAAVIFPFTLFTFIRGFTYQVERHKKMARWVFPIWLYVTISGPIAYLMLLPCH
;
A
#
# COMPACT_ATOMS: atom_id res chain seq x y z
N MET A 1 -1.72 -29.62 13.79
CA MET A 1 -1.61 -29.32 12.35
C MET A 1 -0.15 -29.00 12.09
N GLU A 2 0.56 -29.87 11.39
CA GLU A 2 2.00 -29.72 11.16
C GLU A 2 2.22 -28.63 10.10
N PHE A 3 2.76 -27.48 10.51
CA PHE A 3 2.96 -26.33 9.63
C PHE A 3 4.19 -26.55 8.75
N LYS A 4 4.03 -27.35 7.70
CA LYS A 4 5.09 -27.64 6.73
C LYS A 4 5.13 -26.57 5.65
N GLU A 5 6.33 -26.16 5.25
CA GLU A 5 6.51 -25.22 4.14
C GLU A 5 5.88 -25.76 2.86
N ASN A 6 5.07 -24.94 2.18
CA ASN A 6 4.50 -25.29 0.88
C ASN A 6 5.23 -24.57 -0.26
N ILE A 7 6.38 -25.11 -0.64
CA ILE A 7 7.25 -24.51 -1.67
C ILE A 7 6.58 -24.50 -3.05
N GLN A 8 5.80 -25.53 -3.39
CA GLN A 8 5.13 -25.61 -4.70
C GLN A 8 4.07 -24.51 -4.85
N LEU A 9 3.22 -24.35 -3.84
CA LEU A 9 2.25 -23.26 -3.80
C LEU A 9 2.96 -21.90 -3.84
N ALA A 10 4.05 -21.76 -3.09
CA ALA A 10 4.82 -20.52 -3.08
C ALA A 10 5.37 -20.15 -4.46
N LYS A 11 5.91 -21.10 -5.23
CA LYS A 11 6.38 -20.86 -6.60
C LYS A 11 5.25 -20.36 -7.50
N LYS A 12 4.08 -21.02 -7.45
CA LYS A 12 2.89 -20.62 -8.21
C LYS A 12 2.43 -19.21 -7.83
N LEU A 13 2.31 -18.92 -6.54
CA LEU A 13 1.88 -17.61 -6.04
C LEU A 13 2.89 -16.51 -6.37
N ASN A 14 4.20 -16.78 -6.33
CA ASN A 14 5.20 -15.76 -6.71
C ASN A 14 5.07 -15.37 -8.18
N LYS A 15 4.80 -16.33 -9.08
CA LYS A 15 4.58 -16.04 -10.51
C LYS A 15 3.40 -15.09 -10.68
N TRP A 16 2.29 -15.37 -10.00
CA TRP A 16 1.11 -14.49 -10.01
C TRP A 16 1.37 -13.14 -9.36
N ALA A 17 2.08 -13.08 -8.23
CA ALA A 17 2.44 -11.83 -7.58
C ALA A 17 3.34 -10.97 -8.45
N TYR A 18 4.26 -11.57 -9.21
CA TYR A 18 5.07 -10.84 -10.19
C TYR A 18 4.21 -10.24 -11.29
N VAL A 19 3.35 -11.05 -11.93
CA VAL A 19 2.42 -10.57 -12.97
C VAL A 19 1.53 -9.46 -12.44
N LEU A 20 0.92 -9.65 -11.26
CA LEU A 20 0.09 -8.65 -10.61
C LEU A 20 0.88 -7.36 -10.31
N SER A 21 2.12 -7.47 -9.83
CA SER A 21 2.98 -6.30 -9.57
C SER A 21 3.27 -5.52 -10.83
N VAL A 22 3.62 -6.20 -11.92
CA VAL A 22 3.86 -5.52 -13.21
C VAL A 22 2.59 -4.83 -13.69
N VAL A 23 1.45 -5.52 -13.69
CA VAL A 23 0.17 -4.95 -14.12
C VAL A 23 -0.20 -3.72 -13.28
N ILE A 24 -0.15 -3.81 -11.95
CA ILE A 24 -0.51 -2.70 -11.07
C ILE A 24 0.44 -1.52 -11.23
N LEU A 25 1.76 -1.75 -11.32
CA LEU A 25 2.72 -0.67 -11.50
C LEU A 25 2.53 0.02 -12.86
N LEU A 26 2.26 -0.74 -13.93
CA LEU A 26 1.91 -0.18 -15.23
C LEU A 26 0.62 0.64 -15.15
N THR A 27 -0.43 0.12 -14.49
CA THR A 27 -1.68 0.86 -14.28
C THR A 27 -1.43 2.19 -13.56
N VAL A 28 -0.65 2.21 -12.47
CA VAL A 28 -0.37 3.44 -11.72
C VAL A 28 0.44 4.45 -12.54
N VAL A 29 1.36 3.98 -13.40
CA VAL A 29 2.12 4.86 -14.30
C VAL A 29 1.23 5.41 -15.43
N MET A 30 0.30 4.61 -15.94
CA MET A 30 -0.54 4.95 -17.08
C MET A 30 -1.85 5.66 -16.71
N MET A 31 -2.32 5.56 -15.47
CA MET A 31 -3.65 6.03 -15.06
C MET A 31 -3.87 7.50 -15.40
N ARG A 32 -2.84 8.36 -15.26
CA ARG A 32 -2.95 9.79 -15.57
C ARG A 32 -3.01 10.13 -17.07
N ARG A 33 -2.83 9.13 -17.95
CA ARG A 33 -2.97 9.31 -19.41
C ARG A 33 -4.36 8.95 -19.92
N ILE A 34 -5.20 8.39 -19.05
CA ILE A 34 -6.54 7.91 -19.37
C ILE A 34 -7.50 8.78 -18.57
N SER A 35 -8.43 9.44 -19.25
CA SER A 35 -9.53 10.16 -18.62
C SER A 35 -10.84 9.48 -18.98
N ILE A 36 -11.65 9.13 -17.98
CA ILE A 36 -12.95 8.50 -18.14
C ILE A 36 -13.97 9.38 -17.42
N ASP A 37 -14.99 9.83 -18.15
CA ASP A 37 -16.11 10.53 -17.57
C ASP A 37 -17.06 9.53 -16.90
N VAL A 38 -17.33 9.75 -15.61
CA VAL A 38 -18.26 8.94 -14.83
C VAL A 38 -19.43 9.80 -14.36
N PRO A 39 -20.65 9.24 -14.25
CA PRO A 39 -21.84 10.03 -13.89
C PRO A 39 -21.96 10.35 -12.40
N PHE A 40 -20.97 9.98 -11.57
CA PHE A 40 -20.98 10.16 -10.12
C PHE A 40 -19.75 10.93 -9.65
N ASP A 41 -19.92 11.69 -8.57
CA ASP A 41 -18.85 12.50 -8.00
C ASP A 41 -17.78 11.63 -7.32
N THR A 42 -16.52 11.88 -7.66
CA THR A 42 -15.34 11.15 -7.16
C THR A 42 -14.39 12.04 -6.34
N THR A 43 -14.76 13.30 -6.09
CA THR A 43 -13.94 14.28 -5.34
C THR A 43 -13.70 13.89 -3.88
N MET A 44 -14.56 13.03 -3.29
CA MET A 44 -14.38 12.51 -1.93
C MET A 44 -13.43 11.29 -1.84
N LEU A 45 -13.06 10.67 -2.97
CA LEU A 45 -12.20 9.49 -2.98
C LEU A 45 -10.82 9.73 -2.31
N PRO A 46 -10.17 10.90 -2.47
CA PRO A 46 -8.94 11.23 -1.74
C PRO A 46 -9.04 11.13 -0.23
N ALA A 47 -10.15 11.61 0.35
CA ALA A 47 -10.40 11.47 1.78
C ALA A 47 -10.56 9.98 2.15
N ALA A 48 -11.36 9.24 1.38
CA ALA A 48 -11.64 7.83 1.64
C ALA A 48 -10.38 6.96 1.58
N TYR A 49 -9.59 7.05 0.50
CA TYR A 49 -8.37 6.26 0.37
C TYR A 49 -7.30 6.70 1.39
N SER A 50 -7.26 7.98 1.78
CA SER A 50 -6.36 8.44 2.83
C SER A 50 -6.72 7.85 4.20
N ILE A 51 -8.00 7.76 4.53
CA ILE A 51 -8.47 7.08 5.76
C ILE A 51 -8.12 5.58 5.71
N LEU A 52 -8.30 4.90 4.58
CA LEU A 52 -7.92 3.49 4.43
C LEU A 52 -6.41 3.27 4.67
N ASN A 53 -5.57 4.21 4.26
CA ASN A 53 -4.14 4.15 4.56
C ASN A 53 -3.86 4.29 6.06
N VAL A 54 -4.48 5.25 6.75
CA VAL A 54 -4.34 5.40 8.21
C VAL A 54 -4.79 4.12 8.92
N LEU A 55 -5.94 3.56 8.54
CA LEU A 55 -6.45 2.30 9.07
C LEU A 55 -5.46 1.15 8.83
N THR A 56 -4.89 1.07 7.64
CA THR A 56 -3.85 0.08 7.31
C THR A 56 -2.64 0.24 8.24
N GLY A 57 -2.15 1.46 8.46
CA GLY A 57 -1.05 1.73 9.39
C GLY A 57 -1.35 1.27 10.82
N ILE A 58 -2.55 1.54 11.33
CA ILE A 58 -3.00 1.06 12.65
C ILE A 58 -3.04 -0.47 12.70
N ILE A 59 -3.58 -1.12 11.67
CA ILE A 59 -3.63 -2.59 11.58
C ILE A 59 -2.21 -3.18 11.53
N LEU A 60 -1.28 -2.55 10.83
CA LEU A 60 0.12 -2.99 10.77
C LEU A 60 0.80 -2.92 12.15
N ILE A 61 0.62 -1.82 12.87
CA ILE A 61 1.13 -1.69 14.24
C ILE A 61 0.52 -2.78 15.13
N TYR A 62 -0.80 -2.99 15.05
CA TYR A 62 -1.47 -4.07 15.77
C TYR A 62 -0.89 -5.45 15.41
N ALA A 63 -0.67 -5.73 14.11
CA ALA A 63 -0.08 -6.98 13.64
C ALA A 63 1.32 -7.20 14.20
N LEU A 64 2.13 -6.14 14.30
CA LEU A 64 3.47 -6.18 14.90
C LEU A 64 3.40 -6.51 16.41
N LEU A 65 2.49 -5.87 17.14
CA LEU A 65 2.29 -6.16 18.56
C LEU A 65 1.86 -7.61 18.79
N LYS A 66 0.97 -8.14 17.94
CA LYS A 66 0.50 -9.54 18.07
C LYS A 66 1.58 -10.57 17.76
N VAL A 67 2.43 -10.35 16.75
CA VAL A 67 3.54 -11.28 16.49
C VAL A 67 4.60 -11.24 17.59
N LYS A 68 4.91 -10.06 18.15
CA LYS A 68 5.82 -9.92 19.29
C LYS A 68 5.29 -10.62 20.56
N ALA A 69 3.97 -10.62 20.74
CA ALA A 69 3.30 -11.33 21.83
C ALA A 69 3.10 -12.84 21.58
N GLY A 70 3.69 -13.41 20.52
CA GLY A 70 3.53 -14.82 20.15
C GLY A 70 2.13 -15.19 19.62
N GLN A 71 1.23 -14.23 19.46
CA GLN A 71 -0.15 -14.44 19.01
C GLN A 71 -0.21 -14.49 17.47
N ILE A 72 0.42 -15.51 16.88
CA ILE A 72 0.61 -15.67 15.43
C ILE A 72 -0.71 -15.64 14.65
N GLU A 73 -1.78 -16.21 15.20
CA GLU A 73 -3.04 -16.26 14.47
C GLU A 73 -3.74 -14.90 14.40
N LYS A 74 -3.60 -14.06 15.44
CA LYS A 74 -4.07 -12.67 15.39
C LYS A 74 -3.22 -11.83 14.44
N HIS A 75 -1.91 -12.07 14.39
CA HIS A 75 -1.03 -11.45 13.41
C HIS A 75 -1.45 -11.79 11.97
N LYS A 76 -1.68 -13.08 11.66
CA LYS A 76 -2.14 -13.50 10.33
C LYS A 76 -3.45 -12.86 9.92
N LYS A 77 -4.45 -12.84 10.80
CA LYS A 77 -5.74 -12.16 10.55
C LYS A 77 -5.57 -10.67 10.30
N ALA A 78 -4.73 -9.99 11.09
CA ALA A 78 -4.44 -8.57 10.91
C ALA A 78 -3.72 -8.29 9.58
N ILE A 79 -2.75 -9.11 9.17
CA ILE A 79 -2.07 -8.96 7.89
C ILE A 79 -3.05 -9.18 6.72
N ILE A 80 -3.94 -10.18 6.78
CA ILE A 80 -4.98 -10.38 5.75
C ILE A 80 -5.89 -9.16 5.66
N LEU A 81 -6.30 -8.60 6.80
CA LEU A 81 -7.10 -7.37 6.83
C LEU A 81 -6.34 -6.19 6.21
N ALA A 82 -5.07 -5.99 6.56
CA ALA A 82 -4.23 -4.94 5.97
C ALA A 82 -4.08 -5.07 4.45
N MET A 83 -3.93 -6.31 3.94
CA MET A 83 -3.90 -6.59 2.50
C MET A 83 -5.22 -6.22 1.83
N GLY A 84 -6.36 -6.56 2.45
CA GLY A 84 -7.69 -6.22 1.96
C GLY A 84 -7.92 -4.70 1.91
N THR A 85 -7.63 -4.00 3.01
CA THR A 85 -7.75 -2.54 3.08
C THR A 85 -6.84 -1.85 2.06
N SER A 86 -5.61 -2.34 1.85
CA SER A 86 -4.69 -1.82 0.84
C SER A 86 -5.17 -2.06 -0.58
N ALA A 87 -5.86 -3.18 -0.84
CA ALA A 87 -6.45 -3.47 -2.15
C ALA A 87 -7.61 -2.50 -2.45
N VAL A 88 -8.49 -2.24 -1.46
CA VAL A 88 -9.57 -1.24 -1.60
C VAL A 88 -8.99 0.15 -1.82
N PHE A 89 -7.97 0.54 -1.04
CA PHE A 89 -7.22 1.79 -1.23
C PHE A 89 -6.77 1.96 -2.68
N LEU A 90 -6.13 0.94 -3.25
CA LEU A 90 -5.58 1.01 -4.61
C LEU A 90 -6.67 1.18 -5.67
N VAL A 91 -7.80 0.50 -5.52
CA VAL A 91 -8.94 0.64 -6.44
C VAL A 91 -9.48 2.07 -6.41
N LEU A 92 -9.72 2.63 -5.22
CA LEU A 92 -10.21 4.00 -5.07
C LEU A 92 -9.18 5.03 -5.60
N TYR A 93 -7.89 4.79 -5.35
CA TYR A 93 -6.80 5.64 -5.82
C TYR A 93 -6.72 5.70 -7.35
N VAL A 94 -6.77 4.54 -8.01
CA VAL A 94 -6.77 4.47 -9.48
C VAL A 94 -8.04 5.10 -10.04
N LEU A 95 -9.21 4.80 -9.46
CA LEU A 95 -10.48 5.38 -9.89
C LEU A 95 -10.44 6.90 -9.85
N TYR A 96 -9.98 7.50 -8.75
CA TYR A 96 -9.86 8.96 -8.66
C TYR A 96 -8.97 9.55 -9.76
N HIS A 97 -7.81 8.95 -10.03
CA HIS A 97 -6.82 9.49 -10.96
C HIS A 97 -7.15 9.30 -12.44
N ILE A 98 -8.09 8.40 -12.78
CA ILE A 98 -8.59 8.25 -14.15
C ILE A 98 -9.86 9.08 -14.39
N THR A 99 -10.49 9.64 -13.35
CA THR A 99 -11.74 10.41 -13.46
C THR A 99 -11.60 11.89 -13.08
N ASN A 100 -10.45 12.32 -12.54
CA ASN A 100 -10.22 13.70 -12.12
C ASN A 100 -8.90 14.23 -12.66
N ASP A 101 -8.88 15.54 -12.92
CA ASP A 101 -7.66 16.23 -13.28
C ASP A 101 -6.64 16.25 -12.13
N PRO A 102 -5.34 16.24 -12.44
CA PRO A 102 -4.28 16.40 -11.44
C PRO A 102 -4.43 17.71 -10.65
N VAL A 103 -4.55 17.58 -9.33
CA VAL A 103 -4.46 18.74 -8.43
C VAL A 103 -3.01 19.18 -8.28
N LEU A 104 -2.74 20.45 -8.56
CA LEU A 104 -1.42 21.05 -8.43
C LEU A 104 -1.23 21.60 -7.02
N TYR A 105 -0.01 21.49 -6.50
CA TYR A 105 0.33 22.06 -5.19
C TYR A 105 0.38 23.59 -5.28
N CYS A 106 -0.51 24.25 -4.56
CA CYS A 106 -0.78 25.69 -4.62
C CYS A 106 0.11 26.58 -3.73
N LYS A 107 0.84 26.01 -2.75
CA LYS A 107 1.70 26.78 -1.85
C LYS A 107 3.11 26.96 -2.43
N GLU A 108 3.75 28.06 -2.06
CA GLU A 108 5.11 28.41 -2.48
C GLU A 108 6.14 28.31 -1.34
N GLY A 109 7.42 28.55 -1.65
CA GLY A 109 8.51 28.61 -0.67
C GLY A 109 8.87 27.26 -0.04
N SER A 110 9.26 27.29 1.23
CA SER A 110 9.75 26.10 1.97
C SER A 110 8.72 24.98 2.05
N MET A 111 7.42 25.29 2.16
CA MET A 111 6.35 24.30 2.23
C MET A 111 6.23 23.47 0.95
N ARG A 112 6.50 24.06 -0.21
CA ARG A 112 6.53 23.35 -1.50
C ARG A 112 7.65 22.30 -1.53
N ILE A 113 8.83 22.65 -1.01
CA ILE A 113 9.97 21.73 -0.93
C ILE A 113 9.61 20.54 -0.01
N VAL A 114 9.07 20.81 1.18
CA VAL A 114 8.66 19.76 2.13
C VAL A 114 7.63 18.84 1.49
N TYR A 115 6.62 19.40 0.79
CA TYR A 115 5.61 18.62 0.08
C TYR A 115 6.22 17.67 -0.95
N PHE A 116 7.08 18.19 -1.84
CA PHE A 116 7.68 17.36 -2.89
C PHE A 116 8.65 16.32 -2.33
N VAL A 117 9.40 16.63 -1.26
CA VAL A 117 10.23 15.64 -0.58
C VAL A 117 9.37 14.48 -0.07
N ILE A 118 8.27 14.77 0.64
CA ILE A 118 7.35 13.74 1.15
C ILE A 118 6.68 12.98 0.00
N LEU A 119 6.18 13.69 -1.01
CA LEU A 119 5.47 13.08 -2.14
C LEU A 119 6.37 12.15 -2.94
N ILE A 120 7.56 12.61 -3.32
CA ILE A 120 8.50 11.81 -4.12
C ILE A 120 8.97 10.59 -3.34
N SER A 121 9.37 10.78 -2.07
CA SER A 121 9.81 9.67 -1.23
C SER A 121 8.67 8.67 -0.97
N HIS A 122 7.43 9.14 -0.78
CA HIS A 122 6.25 8.28 -0.68
C HIS A 122 6.04 7.45 -1.95
N ILE A 123 6.02 8.08 -3.14
CA ILE A 123 5.76 7.38 -4.41
C ILE A 123 6.84 6.33 -4.69
N VAL A 124 8.12 6.69 -4.49
CA VAL A 124 9.24 5.75 -4.69
C VAL A 124 9.14 4.59 -3.69
N ALA A 125 8.89 4.87 -2.41
CA ALA A 125 8.72 3.84 -1.40
C ALA A 125 7.52 2.93 -1.71
N ALA A 126 6.39 3.49 -2.15
CA ALA A 126 5.18 2.74 -2.53
C ALA A 126 5.43 1.81 -3.72
N ALA A 127 6.09 2.32 -4.78
CA ALA A 127 6.43 1.53 -5.96
C ALA A 127 7.38 0.38 -5.63
N VAL A 128 8.39 0.64 -4.81
CA VAL A 128 9.32 -0.40 -4.35
C VAL A 128 8.58 -1.42 -3.49
N ILE A 129 7.82 -0.98 -2.49
CA ILE A 129 7.29 -1.89 -1.46
C ILE A 129 6.17 -2.79 -1.98
N PHE A 130 5.40 -2.36 -2.98
CA PHE A 130 4.26 -3.10 -3.52
C PHE A 130 4.56 -4.59 -3.83
N PRO A 131 5.53 -4.93 -4.71
CA PRO A 131 5.87 -6.33 -4.98
C PRO A 131 6.38 -7.07 -3.74
N PHE A 132 7.16 -6.40 -2.89
CA PHE A 132 7.75 -7.05 -1.72
C PHE A 132 6.73 -7.33 -0.61
N THR A 133 5.69 -6.53 -0.49
CA THR A 133 4.55 -6.82 0.40
C THR A 133 3.86 -8.11 -0.03
N LEU A 134 3.59 -8.29 -1.33
CA LEU A 134 3.02 -9.53 -1.86
C LEU A 134 3.92 -10.73 -1.62
N PHE A 135 5.22 -10.63 -1.91
CA PHE A 135 6.16 -11.72 -1.66
C PHE A 135 6.29 -12.05 -0.17
N THR A 136 6.37 -11.05 0.70
CA THR A 136 6.43 -11.24 2.16
C THR A 136 5.18 -11.92 2.68
N PHE A 137 4.01 -11.52 2.18
CA PHE A 137 2.73 -12.17 2.46
C PHE A 137 2.75 -13.64 2.03
N ILE A 138 3.19 -13.94 0.81
CA ILE A 138 3.27 -15.32 0.30
C ILE A 138 4.17 -16.19 1.18
N ARG A 139 5.31 -15.66 1.66
CA ARG A 139 6.17 -16.41 2.59
C ARG A 139 5.46 -16.74 3.90
N GLY A 140 4.72 -15.78 4.46
CA GLY A 140 3.90 -16.03 5.64
C GLY A 140 2.77 -17.03 5.38
N PHE A 141 2.08 -16.90 4.25
CA PHE A 141 0.95 -17.74 3.85
C PHE A 141 1.36 -19.20 3.54
N THR A 142 2.59 -19.40 3.06
CA THR A 142 3.14 -20.73 2.74
C THR A 142 4.06 -21.29 3.82
N TYR A 143 3.98 -20.73 5.04
CA TYR A 143 4.72 -21.15 6.23
C TYR A 143 6.26 -21.11 6.12
N GLN A 144 6.80 -20.32 5.18
CA GLN A 144 8.24 -20.06 5.06
C GLN A 144 8.69 -19.00 6.08
N VAL A 145 8.63 -19.34 7.36
CA VAL A 145 8.75 -18.40 8.49
C VAL A 145 10.06 -17.63 8.47
N GLU A 146 11.20 -18.30 8.26
CA GLU A 146 12.51 -17.63 8.29
C GLU A 146 12.69 -16.63 7.13
N ARG A 147 12.21 -16.99 5.94
CA ARG A 147 12.18 -16.08 4.78
C ARG A 147 11.22 -14.92 5.01
N HIS A 148 10.04 -15.18 5.57
CA HIS A 148 9.08 -14.15 5.93
C HIS A 148 9.70 -13.15 6.92
N LYS A 149 10.31 -13.61 8.03
CA LYS A 149 10.96 -12.75 9.03
C LYS A 149 12.08 -11.89 8.42
N LYS A 150 12.90 -12.47 7.52
CA LYS A 150 13.99 -11.74 6.86
C LYS A 150 13.46 -10.61 5.99
N MET A 151 12.39 -10.84 5.23
CA MET A 151 11.77 -9.82 4.39
C MET A 151 11.00 -8.79 5.22
N ALA A 152 10.17 -9.25 6.15
CA ALA A 152 9.33 -8.40 6.99
C ALA A 152 10.12 -7.34 7.77
N ARG A 153 11.36 -7.63 8.19
CA ARG A 153 12.22 -6.67 8.93
C ARG A 153 12.43 -5.34 8.22
N TRP A 154 12.51 -5.34 6.89
CA TRP A 154 12.69 -4.12 6.11
C TRP A 154 11.41 -3.74 5.34
N VAL A 155 10.57 -4.72 4.98
CA VAL A 155 9.30 -4.44 4.30
C VAL A 155 8.32 -3.72 5.22
N PHE A 156 8.22 -4.16 6.47
CA PHE A 156 7.31 -3.58 7.45
C PHE A 156 7.52 -2.06 7.67
N PRO A 157 8.73 -1.57 7.99
CA PRO A 157 8.93 -0.14 8.25
C PRO A 157 8.64 0.72 7.01
N ILE A 158 8.98 0.25 5.81
CA ILE A 158 8.67 0.99 4.56
C ILE A 158 7.15 1.00 4.32
N TRP A 159 6.48 -0.13 4.51
CA TRP A 159 5.03 -0.19 4.35
C TRP A 159 4.32 0.74 5.35
N LEU A 160 4.75 0.72 6.61
CA LEU A 160 4.23 1.64 7.63
C LEU A 160 4.50 3.10 7.24
N TYR A 161 5.71 3.42 6.77
CA TYR A 161 6.04 4.75 6.27
C TYR A 161 5.10 5.22 5.15
N VAL A 162 4.82 4.37 4.15
CA VAL A 162 3.89 4.68 3.05
C VAL A 162 2.48 4.94 3.58
N THR A 163 1.99 4.12 4.52
CA THR A 163 0.65 4.31 5.11
C THR A 163 0.49 5.61 5.91
N ILE A 164 1.58 6.22 6.37
CA ILE A 164 1.58 7.48 7.13
C ILE A 164 1.83 8.68 6.21
N SER A 165 2.82 8.56 5.31
CA SER A 165 3.20 9.65 4.39
C SER A 165 2.11 9.96 3.36
N GLY A 166 1.31 8.98 2.94
CA GLY A 166 0.19 9.20 2.02
C GLY A 166 -0.87 10.17 2.59
N PRO A 167 -1.44 9.87 3.77
CA PRO A 167 -2.35 10.79 4.46
C PRO A 167 -1.75 12.16 4.75
N ILE A 168 -0.45 12.23 5.10
CA ILE A 168 0.24 13.52 5.27
C ILE A 168 0.25 14.30 3.96
N ALA A 169 0.63 13.67 2.84
CA ALA A 169 0.63 14.31 1.53
C ALA A 169 -0.78 14.79 1.12
N TYR A 170 -1.82 14.01 1.43
CA TYR A 170 -3.22 14.41 1.25
C TYR A 170 -3.56 15.66 2.07
N LEU A 171 -3.27 15.67 3.38
CA LEU A 171 -3.53 16.83 4.24
C LEU A 171 -2.79 18.09 3.78
N MET A 172 -1.58 17.94 3.24
CA MET A 172 -0.83 19.05 2.67
C MET A 172 -1.46 19.59 1.38
N LEU A 173 -2.04 18.71 0.58
CA LEU A 173 -2.70 19.04 -0.69
C LEU A 173 -4.14 19.57 -0.49
N LEU A 174 -4.79 19.24 0.63
CA LEU A 174 -6.17 19.61 0.96
C LEU A 174 -6.53 21.09 0.66
N PRO A 175 -5.70 22.10 0.99
CA PRO A 175 -6.03 23.51 0.71
C PRO A 175 -5.96 23.91 -0.77
N CYS A 176 -5.53 23.00 -1.65
CA CYS A 176 -5.33 23.23 -3.08
C CYS A 176 -6.39 22.54 -3.95
N HIS A 177 -7.32 21.82 -3.32
CA HIS A 177 -8.51 21.27 -3.96
C HIS A 177 -9.59 22.34 -4.14
#